data_AF-A0AB73C0C8-F1
#
_entry.id   AF-A0AB73C0C8-F1
#
_cell.length_a   1.000
_cell.length_b   1.000
_cell.length_c   1.000
_cell.angle_alpha   90.00
_cell.angle_beta   90.00
_cell.angle_gamma   90.00
#
_symmetry.space_group_name_H-M   'P 1'
#
loop_
_entity.id
_entity.type
_entity.pdbx_description
1 polymer ?
#
loop_
_entity_poly.entity_id
_entity_poly.type
_entity_poly.pdbx_seq_one_letter_code
_entity_poly.pdbx_strand_id
1 'polypeptide(L)'
;MNESLLVHTNDKEYKQFLIELKEKVKNSQLKAAVKVNYELLNLYWELGKEITEKQKEYSWGDSFIANLSNDLKKEFPDMKGFSVQN
;
A
#
# COMPACT_ATOMS: atom_id res chain seq x y z
N MET A 1 -31.39 1.39 43.57
CA MET A 1 -30.71 0.43 42.67
C MET A 1 -30.92 0.96 41.27
N ASN A 2 -29.84 1.34 40.59
CA ASN A 2 -29.92 2.05 39.31
C ASN A 2 -30.32 1.04 38.23
N GLU A 3 -31.57 1.12 37.79
CA GLU A 3 -32.07 0.36 36.65
C GLU A 3 -31.30 0.80 35.40
N SER A 4 -30.33 -0.05 35.07
CA SER A 4 -29.90 -0.36 33.72
C SER A 4 -29.39 0.80 32.87
N LEU A 5 -28.06 0.85 32.77
CA LEU A 5 -27.33 1.21 31.55
C LEU A 5 -27.80 0.33 30.38
N LEU A 6 -29.03 0.56 29.89
CA LEU A 6 -29.44 0.04 28.59
C LEU A 6 -28.83 0.98 27.56
N VAL A 7 -27.75 0.52 26.94
CA VAL A 7 -27.29 1.12 25.70
C VAL A 7 -28.42 0.95 24.70
N HIS A 8 -29.26 1.98 24.57
CA HIS A 8 -30.30 2.02 23.56
C HIS A 8 -29.61 2.24 22.20
N THR A 9 -29.07 1.17 21.63
CA THR A 9 -28.45 1.16 20.28
C THR A 9 -29.44 1.50 19.17
N ASN A 10 -30.73 1.60 19.51
CA ASN A 10 -31.78 2.05 18.62
C ASN A 10 -32.05 3.56 18.67
N ASP A 11 -31.42 4.27 19.62
CA ASP A 11 -31.53 5.71 19.77
C ASP A 11 -30.82 6.47 18.62
N LYS A 12 -31.35 7.64 18.29
CA LYS A 12 -30.89 8.46 17.16
C LYS A 12 -29.44 8.91 17.38
N GLU A 13 -29.09 9.24 18.62
CA GLU A 13 -27.77 9.67 19.06
C GLU A 13 -26.74 8.56 18.84
N TYR A 14 -27.06 7.31 19.22
CA TYR A 14 -26.18 6.18 18.99
C TYR A 14 -25.98 5.90 17.49
N LYS A 15 -27.06 5.95 16.70
CA LYS A 15 -26.99 5.75 15.25
C LYS A 15 -26.13 6.83 14.58
N GLN A 16 -26.28 8.09 14.99
CA GLN A 16 -25.47 9.20 14.52
C GLN A 16 -23.99 9.01 14.87
N PHE A 17 -23.69 8.68 16.13
CA PHE A 17 -22.33 8.38 16.57
C PHE A 17 -21.71 7.20 15.78
N LEU A 18 -22.48 6.15 15.51
CA LEU A 18 -22.02 5.01 14.72
C LEU A 18 -21.71 5.41 13.26
N ILE A 19 -22.50 6.29 12.66
CA ILE A 19 -22.23 6.83 11.31
C ILE A 19 -20.89 7.58 11.31
N GLU A 20 -20.69 8.47 12.28
CA GLU A 20 -19.46 9.25 12.42
C GLU A 20 -18.22 8.36 12.61
N LEU A 21 -18.34 7.30 13.41
CA LEU A 21 -17.26 6.32 13.57
C LEU A 21 -16.95 5.59 12.26
N LYS A 22 -17.97 5.14 11.53
CA LYS A 22 -17.79 4.47 10.23
C LYS A 22 -17.13 5.39 9.22
N GLU A 23 -17.52 6.65 9.17
CA GLU A 23 -16.90 7.67 8.30
C GLU A 23 -15.44 7.90 8.67
N LYS A 24 -15.13 8.03 9.97
CA LYS A 24 -13.76 8.16 10.46
C LYS A 24 -12.88 6.97 10.07
N VAL A 25 -13.39 5.74 10.21
CA VAL A 25 -12.70 4.52 9.79
C VAL A 25 -12.46 4.52 8.29
N LYS A 26 -13.49 4.76 7.47
CA LYS A 26 -13.39 4.80 6.01
C LYS A 26 -12.38 5.85 5.54
N ASN A 27 -12.42 7.04 6.11
CA ASN A 27 -11.49 8.12 5.79
C ASN A 27 -10.05 7.76 6.17
N SER A 28 -9.85 7.06 7.29
CA SER A 28 -8.53 6.60 7.72
C SER A 28 -7.98 5.52 6.80
N GLN A 29 -8.81 4.56 6.39
CA GLN A 29 -8.45 3.53 5.42
C GLN A 29 -8.09 4.12 4.05
N LEU A 30 -8.86 5.09 3.56
CA LEU A 30 -8.56 5.79 2.29
C LEU A 30 -7.22 6.52 2.36
N LYS A 31 -6.95 7.26 3.45
CA LYS A 31 -5.66 7.94 3.65
C LYS A 31 -4.50 6.96 3.67
N ALA A 32 -4.65 5.84 4.38
CA ALA A 32 -3.64 4.79 4.43
C ALA A 32 -3.38 4.19 3.04
N ALA A 33 -4.45 3.85 2.30
CA ALA A 33 -4.34 3.29 0.96
C ALA A 33 -3.64 4.26 -0.01
N VAL A 34 -3.98 5.55 0.02
CA VAL A 34 -3.32 6.58 -0.81
C VAL A 34 -1.85 6.71 -0.45
N LYS A 35 -1.50 6.74 0.84
CA LYS A 35 -0.11 6.84 1.28
C LYS A 35 0.71 5.62 0.85
N VAL A 36 0.19 4.41 1.06
CA VAL A 36 0.83 3.18 0.61
C VAL A 36 1.04 3.18 -0.90
N ASN A 37 0.04 3.56 -1.68
CA ASN A 37 0.17 3.63 -3.14
C ASN A 37 1.22 4.67 -3.58
N TYR A 38 1.27 5.82 -2.91
CA TYR A 38 2.29 6.83 -3.17
C TYR A 38 3.70 6.31 -2.89
N GLU A 39 3.92 5.68 -1.74
CA GLU A 39 5.23 5.10 -1.41
C GLU A 39 5.65 4.00 -2.40
N LEU A 40 4.71 3.15 -2.84
CA LEU A 40 4.98 2.13 -3.84
C LEU A 40 5.37 2.74 -5.19
N LEU A 41 4.66 3.76 -5.66
CA LEU A 41 4.99 4.45 -6.90
C LEU A 41 6.36 5.15 -6.82
N ASN A 42 6.66 5.79 -5.69
CA ASN A 42 7.96 6.42 -5.47
C ASN A 42 9.08 5.38 -5.49
N LEU A 43 8.90 4.26 -4.78
CA LEU A 43 9.84 3.14 -4.75
C LEU A 43 10.14 2.61 -6.17
N TYR A 44 9.11 2.36 -6.99
CA TYR A 44 9.34 1.86 -8.35
C TYR A 44 10.09 2.87 -9.23
N TRP A 45 9.82 4.16 -9.05
CA TRP A 45 10.53 5.22 -9.77
C TRP A 45 12.01 5.30 -9.35
N GLU A 46 12.29 5.27 -8.05
CA GLU A 46 13.65 5.26 -7.50
C GLU A 46 14.44 4.05 -7.99
N LEU A 47 13.87 2.84 -7.91
CA LEU A 47 14.49 1.62 -8.41
C LEU A 47 14.78 1.72 -9.91
N GLY A 48 13.82 2.18 -10.72
CA GLY A 48 14.02 2.34 -12.16
C GLY A 48 15.16 3.32 -12.49
N LYS A 49 15.26 4.42 -11.73
CA LYS A 49 16.35 5.38 -11.85
C LYS A 49 17.69 4.74 -11.51
N GLU A 50 17.81 4.10 -10.36
CA GLU A 50 19.06 3.45 -9.92
C GLU A 50 19.52 2.35 -10.88
N ILE A 51 18.59 1.50 -11.33
CA ILE A 51 18.86 0.45 -12.31
C ILE A 51 19.40 1.05 -13.61
N THR A 52 18.77 2.12 -14.11
CA THR A 52 19.20 2.80 -15.34
C THR A 52 20.57 3.45 -15.19
N GLU A 53 20.86 4.07 -14.05
CA GLU A 53 22.16 4.66 -13.74
C GLU A 53 23.25 3.59 -13.69
N LYS A 54 22.99 2.49 -12.99
CA LYS A 54 23.94 1.39 -12.85
C LYS A 54 24.16 0.62 -14.14
N GLN A 55 23.13 0.44 -14.98
CA GLN A 55 23.27 -0.16 -16.30
C GLN A 55 24.13 0.69 -17.25
N LYS A 56 24.19 2.02 -17.04
CA LYS A 56 25.12 2.90 -17.77
C LYS A 56 26.55 2.83 -17.23
N GLU A 57 26.68 2.67 -15.92
CA GLU A 57 27.99 2.58 -15.23
C GLU A 57 28.69 1.23 -15.50
N TYR A 58 27.93 0.14 -15.63
CA TYR A 58 28.45 -1.21 -15.76
C TYR A 58 27.88 -1.95 -16.98
N SER A 59 28.72 -2.68 -17.72
CA SER A 59 28.31 -3.48 -18.88
C SER A 59 27.77 -4.86 -18.48
N TRP A 60 26.64 -4.90 -17.77
CA TRP A 60 26.06 -6.15 -17.25
C TRP A 60 25.35 -7.05 -18.29
N GLY A 61 25.33 -6.63 -19.56
CA GLY A 61 24.78 -7.41 -20.67
C GLY A 61 23.25 -7.54 -20.64
N ASP A 62 22.71 -8.20 -21.68
CA ASP A 62 21.27 -8.21 -21.97
C ASP A 62 20.43 -8.98 -20.93
N SER A 63 21.06 -9.89 -20.17
CA SER A 63 20.38 -10.70 -19.14
C SER A 63 20.20 -9.98 -17.81
N PHE A 64 20.84 -8.82 -17.60
CA PHE A 64 20.87 -8.14 -16.31
C PHE A 64 19.47 -7.85 -15.76
N ILE A 65 18.62 -7.21 -16.56
CA ILE A 65 17.26 -6.83 -16.15
C ILE A 65 16.40 -8.06 -15.86
N ALA A 66 16.56 -9.14 -16.63
CA ALA A 66 15.84 -10.39 -16.41
C ALA A 66 16.27 -11.08 -15.10
N ASN A 67 17.57 -11.11 -14.80
CA ASN A 67 18.09 -11.68 -13.57
C ASN A 67 17.64 -10.86 -12.35
N LEU A 68 17.78 -9.53 -12.41
CA LEU A 68 17.35 -8.64 -11.32
C LEU A 68 15.85 -8.75 -11.05
N SER A 69 15.03 -8.81 -12.10
CA SER A 69 13.58 -9.04 -12.00
C SER A 69 13.27 -10.36 -11.26
N ASN A 70 13.96 -11.44 -11.61
CA ASN A 70 13.77 -12.74 -10.96
C ASN A 70 14.21 -12.74 -9.50
N ASP A 71 15.36 -12.12 -9.20
CA ASP A 71 15.88 -12.02 -7.83
C ASP A 71 14.91 -11.22 -6.94
N LEU A 72 14.41 -10.07 -7.41
CA LEU A 72 13.45 -9.25 -6.66
C LEU A 72 12.10 -9.95 -6.47
N LYS A 73 11.59 -10.67 -7.48
CA LYS A 73 10.36 -11.47 -7.33
C LYS A 73 10.52 -12.61 -6.33
N LYS A 74 11.70 -13.22 -6.26
CA LYS A 74 11.98 -14.32 -5.34
C LYS A 74 12.02 -13.83 -3.89
N GLU A 75 12.63 -12.67 -3.67
CA GLU A 75 12.70 -12.06 -2.33
C GLU A 75 11.36 -11.49 -1.87
N PHE A 76 10.59 -10.90 -2.80
CA PHE A 76 9.33 -10.22 -2.51
C PHE A 76 8.16 -10.84 -3.31
N PRO A 77 7.73 -12.08 -3.01
CA PRO A 77 6.74 -12.81 -3.81
C PRO A 77 5.35 -12.16 -3.81
N ASP A 78 5.00 -11.43 -2.76
CA ASP A 78 3.70 -10.75 -2.64
C ASP A 78 3.68 -9.36 -3.33
N MET A 79 4.86 -8.83 -3.69
CA MET A 79 4.97 -7.55 -4.38
C MET A 79 4.75 -7.74 -5.87
N LYS A 80 3.88 -6.90 -6.42
CA LYS A 80 3.67 -6.79 -7.88
C LYS A 80 4.65 -5.79 -8.46
N GLY A 81 4.78 -5.72 -9.78
CA GLY A 81 5.55 -4.65 -10.44
C GLY A 81 7.01 -4.97 -10.77
N PHE A 82 7.61 -6.02 -10.20
CA PHE A 82 8.97 -6.46 -10.55
C PHE A 82 9.05 -7.28 -11.84
N SER A 83 8.08 -7.14 -12.74
CA SER A 83 8.02 -7.85 -14.02
C SER A 83 8.87 -7.16 -15.09
N VAL A 84 9.60 -7.93 -15.91
CA VAL A 84 10.34 -7.40 -17.09
C VAL A 84 9.40 -6.78 -18.14
N GLN A 85 8.12 -7.17 -18.11
CA GLN A 85 7.06 -6.65 -18.98
C GLN A 85 6.04 -5.91 -18.11
N ASN A 86 6.01 -4.58 -18.21
CA ASN A 86 4.92 -3.72 -17.75
C ASN A 86 4.60 -2.72 -18.85
#